data_AF-A0A2J4YFN3-F1
#
_entry.id   AF-A0A2J4YFN3-F1
#
_cell.length_a   1.000
_cell.length_b   1.000
_cell.length_c   1.000
_cell.angle_alpha   90.00
_cell.angle_beta   90.00
_cell.angle_gamma   90.00
#
_symmetry.space_group_name_H-M   'P 1'
#
loop_
_entity.id
_entity.type
_entity.pdbx_description
1 polymer ?
#
loop_
_entity_poly.entity_id
_entity_poly.type
_entity_poly.pdbx_seq_one_letter_code
_entity_poly.pdbx_strand_id
1 'polypeptide(L)'
;MGSLFKQIYRYTHRRAFRHNENLWPFTHITRAASGEIRTLKYKGKAVPLVNLSELKDSAQGEVLLTATGPSTRRIDFTLLPKSIPVMGVNGAWHLSDKIKFSLYTIVDMEFYDKKPDVIRSVISQADIVLFTTMHGIAKILDRHGAELRCRLALIEDACYKIYQPKVAKNAIQQAWRGVPALRFHPQRQDICFSTDIRHGIFDAGTVVYWALQILMWLGFKTILISGLDMSNFNQPRFY
;
A
#
# COMPACT_ATOMS: atom_id res chain seq x y z
N MET A 1 4.95 16.18 -14.72
CA MET A 1 6.28 16.61 -14.20
C MET A 1 7.19 16.87 -15.38
N GLY A 2 7.80 18.04 -15.45
CA GLY A 2 8.56 18.51 -16.61
C GLY A 2 9.74 17.60 -16.97
N SER A 3 10.02 17.51 -18.27
CA SER A 3 11.09 16.70 -18.86
C SER A 3 12.47 16.93 -18.21
N LEU A 4 12.75 18.18 -17.78
CA LEU A 4 14.06 18.61 -17.30
C LEU A 4 14.56 17.85 -16.06
N PHE A 5 13.80 17.82 -14.97
CA PHE A 5 14.26 17.16 -13.73
C PHE A 5 14.46 15.66 -13.91
N LYS A 6 13.64 15.01 -14.75
CA LYS A 6 13.83 13.60 -15.09
C LYS A 6 15.14 13.37 -15.84
N GLN A 7 15.46 14.23 -16.80
CA GLN A 7 16.73 14.15 -17.53
C GLN A 7 17.91 14.32 -16.57
N ILE A 8 17.91 15.38 -15.75
CA ILE A 8 18.95 15.61 -14.74
C ILE A 8 19.10 14.37 -13.84
N TYR A 9 18.01 13.82 -13.33
CA TYR A 9 18.03 12.62 -12.50
C TYR A 9 18.67 11.44 -13.23
N ARG A 10 18.27 11.17 -14.47
CA ARG A 10 18.79 10.05 -15.29
C ARG A 10 20.26 10.18 -15.65
N TYR A 11 20.79 11.41 -15.78
CA TYR A 11 22.21 11.65 -16.05
C TYR A 11 23.07 11.62 -14.78
N THR A 12 22.49 11.93 -13.62
CA THR A 12 23.22 11.98 -12.34
C THR A 12 23.11 10.69 -11.52
N HIS A 13 22.15 9.80 -11.83
CA HIS A 13 21.89 8.58 -11.05
C HIS A 13 21.94 7.31 -11.91
N ARG A 14 22.36 6.21 -11.27
CA ARG A 14 22.38 4.88 -11.90
C ARG A 14 20.98 4.42 -12.28
N ARG A 15 20.87 3.55 -13.29
CA ARG A 15 19.59 3.00 -13.78
C ARG A 15 18.73 2.36 -12.67
N ALA A 16 19.37 1.73 -11.69
CA ALA A 16 18.71 1.11 -10.55
C ALA A 16 17.91 2.09 -9.67
N PHE A 17 18.11 3.40 -9.80
CA PHE A 17 17.39 4.42 -9.03
C PHE A 17 16.27 5.10 -9.81
N ARG A 18 16.09 4.78 -11.10
CA ARG A 18 15.17 5.51 -12.00
C ARG A 18 13.70 5.49 -11.57
N HIS A 19 13.28 4.55 -10.72
CA HIS A 19 11.94 4.56 -10.11
C HIS A 19 11.67 5.81 -9.26
N ASN A 20 12.70 6.59 -8.91
CA ASN A 20 12.57 7.82 -8.13
C ASN A 20 12.55 9.10 -8.99
N GLU A 21 12.67 9.01 -10.32
CA GLU A 21 12.81 10.19 -11.20
C GLU A 21 11.58 11.10 -11.20
N ASN A 22 10.41 10.58 -10.79
CA ASN A 22 9.17 11.34 -10.61
C ASN A 22 9.01 11.88 -9.19
N LEU A 23 9.91 11.55 -8.26
CA LEU A 23 9.82 11.99 -6.86
C LEU A 23 10.85 13.08 -6.57
N TRP A 24 12.01 13.00 -7.22
CA TRP A 24 13.06 14.00 -7.12
C TRP A 24 12.76 15.24 -8.00
N PRO A 25 13.06 16.47 -7.56
CA PRO A 25 13.61 16.87 -6.25
C PRO A 25 12.53 17.14 -5.18
N PHE A 26 11.26 16.87 -5.46
CA PHE A 26 10.14 17.34 -4.64
C PHE A 26 9.94 16.58 -3.33
N THR A 27 10.45 15.35 -3.26
CA THR A 27 10.25 14.43 -2.14
C THR A 27 11.49 14.39 -1.27
N HIS A 28 11.34 14.75 0.01
CA HIS A 28 12.39 14.65 1.02
C HIS A 28 11.92 13.73 2.13
N ILE A 29 12.75 12.75 2.48
CA ILE A 29 12.42 11.74 3.48
C ILE A 29 13.55 11.58 4.48
N THR A 30 13.21 11.14 5.69
CA THR A 30 14.16 10.52 6.61
C THR A 30 13.76 9.07 6.86
N ARG A 31 14.72 8.22 7.23
CA ARG A 31 14.46 6.82 7.57
C ARG A 31 14.72 6.58 9.05
N ALA A 32 13.91 5.72 9.66
CA ALA A 32 14.20 5.20 10.99
C ALA A 32 15.33 4.15 10.92
N ALA A 33 15.85 3.75 12.08
CA ALA A 33 16.88 2.70 12.17
C ALA A 33 16.38 1.34 11.63
N SER A 34 15.08 1.07 11.74
CA SER A 34 14.40 -0.10 11.15
C SER A 34 14.22 -0.03 9.63
N GLY A 35 14.57 1.10 9.01
CA GLY A 35 14.68 1.26 7.57
C GLY A 35 13.42 1.73 6.84
N GLU A 36 12.30 1.92 7.53
CA GLU A 36 11.10 2.57 7.01
C GLU A 36 11.27 4.09 6.91
N ILE A 37 10.42 4.74 6.12
CA ILE A 37 10.36 6.20 6.05
C ILE A 37 9.67 6.72 7.32
N ARG A 38 10.36 7.60 8.06
CA ARG A 38 9.88 8.21 9.30
C ARG A 38 9.23 9.56 9.09
N THR A 39 9.83 10.40 8.25
CA THR A 39 9.29 11.74 7.95
C THR A 39 9.24 11.96 6.45
N LEU A 40 8.26 12.78 6.03
CA LEU A 40 8.05 13.15 4.65
C LEU A 40 7.80 14.65 4.54
N LYS A 41 8.56 15.30 3.65
CA LYS A 41 8.28 16.64 3.13
C LYS A 41 8.10 16.55 1.63
N TYR A 42 6.95 16.97 1.12
CA TYR A 42 6.60 16.95 -0.30
C TYR A 42 6.33 18.37 -0.79
N LYS A 43 7.02 18.79 -1.86
CA LYS A 43 6.94 20.15 -2.42
C LYS A 43 7.02 21.26 -1.37
N GLY A 44 7.95 21.12 -0.43
CA GLY A 44 8.16 22.13 0.60
C GLY A 44 7.28 21.98 1.85
N LYS A 45 6.25 21.12 1.85
CA LYS A 45 5.30 20.97 2.97
C LYS A 45 5.51 19.65 3.71
N ALA A 46 5.46 19.71 5.04
CA ALA A 46 5.47 18.50 5.87
C ALA A 46 4.17 17.72 5.64
N VAL A 47 4.27 16.40 5.49
CA VAL A 47 3.14 15.50 5.32
C VAL A 47 3.07 14.61 6.56
N PRO A 48 2.02 14.72 7.39
CA PRO A 48 1.84 13.86 8.55
C PRO A 48 1.73 12.40 8.11
N LEU A 49 2.54 11.54 8.72
CA LEU A 49 2.53 10.10 8.49
C LEU A 49 2.22 9.37 9.79
N VAL A 50 1.50 8.26 9.67
CA VAL A 50 1.41 7.26 10.73
C VAL A 50 2.77 6.58 10.86
N ASN A 51 3.25 6.48 12.10
CA ASN A 51 4.48 5.75 12.41
C ASN A 51 4.25 4.24 12.27
N LEU A 52 4.90 3.58 11.32
CA LEU A 52 4.71 2.14 11.11
C LEU A 52 5.12 1.30 12.33
N SER A 53 6.09 1.78 13.12
CA SER A 53 6.49 1.09 14.34
C SER A 53 5.41 1.08 15.43
N GLU A 54 4.57 2.12 15.49
CA GLU A 54 3.41 2.19 16.42
C GLU A 54 2.23 1.32 15.98
N LEU A 55 2.22 0.88 14.72
CA LEU A 55 1.18 0.00 14.19
C LEU A 55 1.40 -1.48 14.54
N LYS A 56 2.60 -1.85 14.97
CA LYS A 56 2.92 -3.24 15.31
C LYS A 56 2.02 -3.74 16.44
N ASP A 57 1.33 -4.85 16.21
CA ASP A 57 0.46 -5.49 17.22
C ASP A 57 -0.58 -4.50 17.82
N SER A 58 -0.94 -3.44 17.08
CA SER A 58 -1.90 -2.42 17.50
C SER A 58 -3.37 -2.86 17.40
N ALA A 59 -3.61 -4.01 16.77
CA ALA A 59 -4.92 -4.61 16.59
C ALA A 59 -4.88 -6.10 16.96
N GLN A 60 -6.06 -6.64 17.25
CA GLN A 60 -6.25 -8.03 17.66
C GLN A 60 -7.60 -8.56 17.16
N GLY A 61 -7.77 -9.87 17.20
CA GLY A 61 -9.00 -10.53 16.81
C GLY A 61 -9.17 -10.67 15.29
N GLU A 62 -10.40 -10.45 14.84
CA GLU A 62 -10.83 -10.65 13.46
C GLU A 62 -10.79 -9.35 12.66
N VAL A 63 -10.54 -9.47 11.35
CA VAL A 63 -10.63 -8.37 10.39
C VAL A 63 -11.25 -8.88 9.10
N LEU A 64 -12.10 -8.07 8.48
CA LEU A 64 -12.60 -8.34 7.13
C LEU A 64 -11.71 -7.64 6.09
N LEU A 65 -11.01 -8.42 5.28
CA LEU A 65 -10.32 -7.95 4.09
C LEU A 65 -11.23 -8.05 2.87
N THR A 66 -11.63 -6.90 2.34
CA THR A 66 -12.57 -6.79 1.23
C THR A 66 -11.85 -6.38 -0.04
N ALA A 67 -11.90 -7.26 -1.03
CA ALA A 67 -11.46 -7.03 -2.39
C ALA A 67 -12.66 -6.83 -3.34
N THR A 68 -12.47 -7.08 -4.64
CA THR A 68 -13.35 -6.59 -5.70
C THR A 68 -13.85 -7.69 -6.65
N GLY A 69 -13.88 -8.91 -6.16
CA GLY A 69 -14.38 -10.06 -6.88
C GLY A 69 -15.91 -10.09 -6.93
N PRO A 70 -16.52 -10.57 -8.04
CA PRO A 70 -17.97 -10.85 -8.12
C PRO A 70 -18.57 -11.65 -6.95
N SER A 71 -17.80 -12.47 -6.23
CA SER A 71 -18.28 -13.23 -5.06
C SER A 71 -18.85 -12.33 -3.96
N THR A 72 -18.42 -11.07 -3.87
CA THR A 72 -18.98 -10.05 -2.95
C THR A 72 -20.48 -9.87 -3.09
N ARG A 73 -21.05 -10.08 -4.28
CA ARG A 73 -22.48 -9.88 -4.56
C ARG A 73 -23.40 -10.84 -3.80
N ARG A 74 -22.86 -11.98 -3.36
CA ARG A 74 -23.62 -13.02 -2.65
C ARG A 74 -23.43 -12.99 -1.14
N ILE A 75 -22.65 -12.04 -0.63
CA ILE A 75 -22.35 -11.92 0.80
C ILE A 75 -23.34 -10.96 1.44
N ASP A 76 -24.02 -11.44 2.48
CA ASP A 76 -24.83 -10.62 3.35
C ASP A 76 -23.95 -9.96 4.42
N PHE A 77 -23.53 -8.72 4.15
CA PHE A 77 -22.71 -7.94 5.09
C PHE A 77 -23.48 -7.48 6.34
N THR A 78 -24.81 -7.64 6.41
CA THR A 78 -25.55 -7.32 7.63
C THR A 78 -25.24 -8.28 8.77
N LEU A 79 -24.71 -9.46 8.45
CA LEU A 79 -24.23 -10.47 9.41
C LEU A 79 -22.85 -10.15 9.98
N LEU A 80 -22.12 -9.17 9.42
CA LEU A 80 -20.81 -8.78 9.92
C LEU A 80 -20.96 -7.97 11.23
N PRO A 81 -20.40 -8.42 12.37
CA PRO A 81 -20.41 -7.64 13.59
C PRO A 81 -19.76 -6.28 13.37
N LYS A 82 -20.43 -5.20 13.80
CA LYS A 82 -19.95 -3.81 13.64
C LYS A 82 -18.62 -3.52 14.34
N SER A 83 -18.22 -4.38 15.29
CA SER A 83 -16.95 -4.30 15.98
C SER A 83 -15.77 -4.82 15.16
N ILE A 84 -16.02 -5.60 14.09
CA ILE A 84 -14.95 -6.13 13.24
C ILE A 84 -14.44 -5.00 12.34
N PRO A 85 -13.15 -4.63 12.41
CA PRO A 85 -12.56 -3.68 11.49
C PRO A 85 -12.59 -4.21 10.06
N VAL A 86 -12.72 -3.30 9.11
CA VAL A 86 -12.79 -3.64 7.69
C VAL A 86 -11.65 -2.96 6.95
N MET A 87 -10.86 -3.77 6.24
CA MET A 87 -9.83 -3.34 5.33
C MET A 87 -10.33 -3.42 3.88
N GLY A 88 -10.37 -2.29 3.19
CA GLY A 88 -10.65 -2.24 1.76
C GLY A 88 -9.37 -2.21 0.93
N VAL A 89 -9.41 -2.79 -0.27
CA VAL A 89 -8.34 -2.64 -1.27
C VAL A 89 -8.85 -2.06 -2.58
N ASN A 90 -8.12 -1.10 -3.17
CA ASN A 90 -8.45 -0.45 -4.45
C ASN A 90 -9.94 -0.08 -4.60
N GLY A 91 -10.68 -0.80 -5.45
CA GLY A 91 -12.10 -0.54 -5.75
C GLY A 91 -13.10 -1.03 -4.70
N ALA A 92 -12.67 -1.58 -3.56
CA ALA A 92 -13.58 -2.07 -2.51
C ALA A 92 -14.56 -1.00 -1.99
N TRP A 93 -14.23 0.29 -2.17
CA TRP A 93 -15.04 1.43 -1.78
C TRP A 93 -16.47 1.43 -2.35
N HIS A 94 -16.73 0.74 -3.46
CA HIS A 94 -18.10 0.58 -3.98
C HIS A 94 -19.02 -0.19 -3.01
N LEU A 95 -18.47 -0.79 -1.95
CA LEU A 95 -19.22 -1.40 -0.86
C LEU A 95 -19.39 -0.48 0.35
N SER A 96 -18.99 0.79 0.27
CA SER A 96 -19.05 1.74 1.40
C SER A 96 -20.46 1.99 1.93
N ASP A 97 -21.50 1.81 1.12
CA ASP A 97 -22.90 1.87 1.56
C ASP A 97 -23.32 0.66 2.42
N LYS A 98 -22.52 -0.41 2.41
CA LYS A 98 -22.80 -1.68 3.11
C LYS A 98 -21.86 -1.94 4.27
N ILE A 99 -20.62 -1.45 4.20
CA ILE A 99 -19.56 -1.70 5.18
C ILE A 99 -18.78 -0.41 5.47
N LYS A 100 -18.46 -0.18 6.75
CA LYS A 100 -17.63 0.94 7.18
C LYS A 100 -16.16 0.53 7.20
N PHE A 101 -15.34 1.14 6.36
CA PHE A 101 -13.90 0.91 6.32
C PHE A 101 -13.17 1.68 7.43
N SER A 102 -12.21 1.04 8.09
CA SER A 102 -11.27 1.67 9.03
C SER A 102 -9.81 1.55 8.56
N LEU A 103 -9.52 0.57 7.71
CA LEU A 103 -8.23 0.35 7.07
C LEU A 103 -8.42 0.36 5.56
N TYR A 104 -7.44 0.87 4.82
CA TYR A 104 -7.51 0.85 3.36
C TYR A 104 -6.13 0.72 2.72
N THR A 105 -6.01 -0.02 1.62
CA THR A 105 -4.75 -0.09 0.84
C THR A 105 -4.98 0.25 -0.62
N ILE A 106 -4.20 1.21 -1.12
CA ILE A 106 -4.19 1.59 -2.54
C ILE A 106 -2.73 1.74 -2.98
N VAL A 107 -2.27 0.80 -3.81
CA VAL A 107 -0.88 0.79 -4.32
C VAL A 107 -0.81 0.72 -5.85
N ASP A 108 -1.94 0.54 -6.52
CA ASP A 108 -2.05 0.57 -7.97
C ASP A 108 -2.08 2.03 -8.47
N MET A 109 -1.02 2.45 -9.19
CA MET A 109 -0.89 3.82 -9.67
C MET A 109 -1.88 4.17 -10.78
N GLU A 110 -2.31 3.19 -11.58
CA GLU A 110 -3.35 3.42 -12.57
C GLU A 110 -4.72 3.63 -11.91
N PHE A 111 -4.96 3.02 -10.76
CA PHE A 111 -6.20 3.20 -10.02
C PHE A 111 -6.40 4.66 -9.59
N TYR A 112 -5.33 5.35 -9.16
CA TYR A 112 -5.37 6.78 -8.87
C TYR A 112 -5.73 7.66 -10.08
N ASP A 113 -5.44 7.20 -11.30
CA ASP A 113 -5.76 7.91 -12.54
C ASP A 113 -7.17 7.58 -13.03
N LYS A 114 -7.57 6.31 -12.94
CA LYS A 114 -8.84 5.81 -13.49
C LYS A 114 -10.05 6.03 -12.58
N LYS A 115 -9.85 6.12 -11.26
CA LYS A 115 -10.94 6.20 -10.28
C LYS A 115 -10.74 7.35 -9.27
N PRO A 116 -10.57 8.60 -9.72
CA PRO A 116 -10.30 9.75 -8.84
C PRO A 116 -11.40 9.97 -7.80
N ASP A 117 -12.67 9.73 -8.14
CA ASP A 117 -13.81 9.89 -7.20
C ASP A 117 -13.73 8.90 -6.03
N VAL A 118 -13.27 7.68 -6.29
CA VAL A 118 -13.04 6.68 -5.24
C VAL A 118 -11.89 7.13 -4.33
N ILE A 119 -10.78 7.60 -4.90
CA ILE A 119 -9.65 8.13 -4.11
C ILE A 119 -10.14 9.24 -3.19
N ARG A 120 -10.85 10.23 -3.75
CA ARG A 120 -11.43 11.37 -3.03
C ARG A 120 -12.34 10.91 -1.87
N SER A 121 -13.16 9.90 -2.13
CA SER A 121 -14.08 9.37 -1.12
C SER A 121 -13.35 8.65 0.03
N VAL A 122 -12.30 7.89 -0.28
CA VAL A 122 -11.47 7.23 0.74
C VAL A 122 -10.69 8.26 1.57
N ILE A 123 -10.01 9.21 0.92
CA ILE A 123 -9.14 10.16 1.64
C ILE A 123 -9.93 11.16 2.48
N SER A 124 -11.21 11.39 2.20
CA SER A 124 -12.05 12.30 2.97
C SER A 124 -12.55 11.72 4.29
N GLN A 125 -12.31 10.43 4.55
CA GLN A 125 -12.68 9.77 5.81
C GLN A 125 -11.60 9.93 6.88
N ALA A 126 -11.90 10.65 7.97
CA ALA A 126 -10.96 10.83 9.08
C ALA A 126 -10.66 9.51 9.83
N ASP A 127 -11.60 8.58 9.85
CA ASP A 127 -11.49 7.29 10.56
C ASP A 127 -10.60 6.27 9.82
N ILE A 128 -10.17 6.55 8.59
CA ILE A 128 -9.39 5.61 7.78
C ILE A 128 -7.89 5.80 7.99
N VAL A 129 -7.18 4.69 8.19
CA VAL A 129 -5.74 4.58 7.94
C VAL A 129 -5.52 4.06 6.53
N LEU A 130 -5.06 4.94 5.64
CA LEU A 130 -4.75 4.62 4.26
C LEU A 130 -3.28 4.25 4.11
N PHE A 131 -3.03 2.98 3.78
CA PHE A 131 -1.73 2.46 3.38
C PHE A 131 -1.53 2.68 1.87
N THR A 132 -0.52 3.45 1.52
CA THR A 132 -0.18 3.73 0.13
C THR A 132 1.32 4.00 -0.05
N THR A 133 1.80 3.92 -1.29
CA THR A 133 3.16 4.30 -1.65
C THR A 133 3.34 5.81 -1.76
N MET A 134 4.59 6.26 -1.79
CA MET A 134 4.94 7.68 -1.98
C MET A 134 4.36 8.26 -3.27
N HIS A 135 4.30 7.46 -4.33
CA HIS A 135 3.69 7.87 -5.59
C HIS A 135 2.18 8.11 -5.44
N GLY A 136 1.49 7.28 -4.64
CA GLY A 136 0.08 7.50 -4.30
C GLY A 136 -0.11 8.76 -3.46
N ILE A 137 0.72 8.98 -2.44
CA ILE A 137 0.70 10.22 -1.64
C ILE A 137 0.91 11.45 -2.54
N ALA A 138 1.89 11.41 -3.44
CA ALA A 138 2.15 12.50 -4.38
C ALA A 138 0.92 12.80 -5.26
N LYS A 139 0.25 11.78 -5.81
CA LYS A 139 -0.98 11.95 -6.60
C LYS A 139 -2.14 12.51 -5.76
N ILE A 140 -2.31 12.05 -4.52
CA ILE A 140 -3.32 12.56 -3.59
C ILE A 140 -3.08 14.05 -3.34
N LEU A 141 -1.86 14.43 -2.95
CA LEU A 141 -1.53 15.81 -2.61
C LEU A 141 -1.63 16.75 -3.81
N ASP A 142 -1.23 16.28 -5.00
CA ASP A 142 -1.26 17.08 -6.23
C ASP A 142 -2.68 17.34 -6.75
N ARG A 143 -3.64 16.45 -6.49
CA ARG A 143 -4.99 16.50 -7.06
C ARG A 143 -6.08 16.83 -6.04
N HIS A 144 -5.94 16.32 -4.82
CA HIS A 144 -7.00 16.32 -3.80
C HIS A 144 -6.46 16.68 -2.40
N GLY A 145 -5.32 17.38 -2.31
CA GLY A 145 -4.66 17.66 -1.03
C GLY A 145 -5.53 18.43 -0.02
N ALA A 146 -6.46 19.28 -0.49
CA ALA A 146 -7.39 20.01 0.38
C ALA A 146 -8.47 19.10 1.03
N GLU A 147 -8.69 17.92 0.45
CA GLU A 147 -9.74 16.97 0.84
C GLU A 147 -9.20 15.82 1.69
N LEU A 148 -7.89 15.76 1.85
CA LEU A 148 -7.21 14.75 2.65
C LEU A 148 -7.56 14.94 4.14
N ARG A 149 -8.32 13.98 4.68
CA ARG A 149 -8.68 13.86 6.10
C ARG A 149 -8.19 12.56 6.73
N CYS A 150 -8.07 11.49 5.95
CA CYS A 150 -7.58 10.20 6.43
C CYS A 150 -6.14 10.28 6.91
N ARG A 151 -5.74 9.33 7.74
CA ARG A 151 -4.35 9.16 8.16
C ARG A 151 -3.55 8.40 7.10
N LEU A 152 -2.39 8.91 6.73
CA LEU A 152 -1.51 8.27 5.73
C LEU A 152 -0.47 7.36 6.38
N ALA A 153 -0.46 6.08 6.04
CA ALA A 153 0.62 5.15 6.33
C ALA A 153 1.45 4.92 5.06
N LEU A 154 2.64 5.51 5.01
CA LEU A 154 3.54 5.38 3.86
C LEU A 154 4.26 4.03 3.89
N ILE A 155 3.95 3.19 2.90
CA ILE A 155 4.55 1.87 2.70
C ILE A 155 5.34 1.84 1.40
N GLU A 156 6.32 0.95 1.31
CA GLU A 156 7.19 0.82 0.14
C GLU A 156 7.13 -0.60 -0.41
N ASP A 157 7.26 -0.75 -1.73
CA ASP A 157 7.63 -2.03 -2.31
C ASP A 157 9.08 -2.32 -1.88
N ALA A 158 9.33 -3.48 -1.29
CA ALA A 158 10.66 -3.89 -0.85
C ALA A 158 11.69 -3.85 -1.99
N CYS A 159 11.27 -4.06 -3.25
CA CYS A 159 12.15 -4.00 -4.41
C CYS A 159 12.34 -2.59 -4.98
N TYR A 160 11.54 -1.60 -4.57
CA TYR A 160 11.55 -0.24 -5.12
C TYR A 160 11.51 0.82 -4.02
N LYS A 161 12.28 0.61 -2.94
CA LYS A 161 12.41 1.58 -1.86
C LYS A 161 12.88 2.94 -2.39
N ILE A 162 12.27 4.00 -1.88
CA ILE A 162 12.51 5.38 -2.29
C ILE A 162 13.95 5.76 -1.99
N TYR A 163 14.65 6.27 -3.00
CA TYR A 163 16.06 6.64 -2.95
C TYR A 163 17.00 5.51 -2.52
N GLN A 164 16.59 4.26 -2.74
CA GLN A 164 17.44 3.08 -2.65
C GLN A 164 17.50 2.40 -4.02
N PRO A 165 18.57 1.63 -4.32
CA PRO A 165 18.65 0.92 -5.59
C PRO A 165 17.55 -0.14 -5.67
N LYS A 166 16.94 -0.27 -6.86
CA LYS A 166 15.99 -1.33 -7.16
C LYS A 166 16.63 -2.70 -6.92
N VAL A 167 15.89 -3.60 -6.29
CA VAL A 167 16.22 -5.03 -6.21
C VAL A 167 15.57 -5.75 -7.38
N ALA A 168 16.36 -6.49 -8.16
CA ALA A 168 15.84 -7.30 -9.25
C ALA A 168 15.12 -8.55 -8.70
N LYS A 169 14.09 -9.05 -9.40
CA LYS A 169 13.28 -10.19 -8.93
C LYS A 169 14.11 -11.43 -8.59
N ASN A 170 15.09 -11.76 -9.43
CA ASN A 170 16.02 -12.88 -9.22
C ASN A 170 17.04 -12.65 -8.11
N ALA A 171 17.16 -11.42 -7.59
CA ALA A 171 18.08 -11.05 -6.52
C ALA A 171 17.37 -10.84 -5.17
N ILE A 172 16.04 -10.99 -5.09
CA ILE A 172 15.25 -10.74 -3.88
C ILE A 172 15.78 -11.57 -2.70
N GLN A 173 15.92 -12.88 -2.86
CA GLN A 173 16.37 -13.74 -1.77
C GLN A 173 17.79 -13.41 -1.29
N GLN A 174 18.68 -13.02 -2.20
CA GLN A 174 20.05 -12.65 -1.84
C GLN A 174 20.10 -11.29 -1.13
N ALA A 175 19.39 -10.28 -1.66
CA ALA A 175 19.37 -8.92 -1.12
C ALA A 175 18.81 -8.86 0.30
N TRP A 176 17.89 -9.78 0.61
CA TRP A 176 17.15 -9.80 1.87
C TRP A 176 17.48 -11.03 2.73
N ARG A 177 18.60 -11.70 2.44
CA ARG A 177 19.05 -12.88 3.20
C ARG A 177 19.29 -12.50 4.66
N GLY A 178 18.84 -13.36 5.57
CA GLY A 178 19.09 -13.21 7.01
C GLY A 178 18.17 -12.22 7.72
N VAL A 179 17.21 -11.59 7.03
CA VAL A 179 16.20 -10.75 7.68
C VAL A 179 15.13 -11.65 8.34
N PRO A 180 15.03 -11.70 9.68
CA PRO A 180 14.20 -12.70 10.36
C PRO A 180 12.70 -12.54 10.13
N ALA A 181 12.25 -11.35 9.74
CA ALA A 181 10.85 -11.05 9.46
C ALA A 181 10.38 -11.53 8.08
N LEU A 182 11.27 -12.08 7.24
CA LEU A 182 10.93 -12.46 5.87
C LEU A 182 10.74 -13.96 5.73
N ARG A 183 9.76 -14.35 4.91
CA ARG A 183 9.45 -15.74 4.57
C ARG A 183 9.50 -15.89 3.05
N PHE A 184 10.54 -16.54 2.55
CA PHE A 184 10.69 -16.80 1.12
C PHE A 184 9.95 -18.08 0.73
N HIS A 185 9.34 -18.08 -0.45
CA HIS A 185 8.74 -19.30 -0.99
C HIS A 185 9.85 -20.30 -1.37
N PRO A 186 9.77 -21.58 -0.95
CA PRO A 186 10.89 -22.52 -1.14
C PRO A 186 11.26 -22.76 -2.61
N GLN A 187 10.27 -22.73 -3.52
CA GLN A 187 10.46 -22.98 -4.96
C GLN A 187 10.37 -21.72 -5.84
N ARG A 188 10.07 -20.54 -5.28
CA ARG A 188 9.81 -19.30 -6.04
C ARG A 188 10.59 -18.15 -5.43
N GLN A 189 11.80 -17.93 -5.93
CA GLN A 189 12.75 -16.94 -5.38
C GLN A 189 12.25 -15.49 -5.53
N ASP A 190 11.28 -15.25 -6.40
CA ASP A 190 10.61 -13.96 -6.61
C ASP A 190 9.45 -13.70 -5.63
N ILE A 191 9.04 -14.71 -4.83
CA ILE A 191 7.93 -14.61 -3.87
C ILE A 191 8.50 -14.59 -2.45
N CYS A 192 8.11 -13.56 -1.71
CA CYS A 192 8.43 -13.38 -0.31
C CYS A 192 7.23 -12.81 0.43
N PHE A 193 7.10 -13.09 1.72
CA PHE A 193 6.12 -12.51 2.61
C PHE A 193 6.85 -11.82 3.76
N SER A 194 6.57 -10.54 4.00
CA SER A 194 7.11 -9.82 5.15
C SER A 194 6.14 -9.86 6.33
N THR A 195 6.64 -10.28 7.50
CA THR A 195 5.95 -10.12 8.79
C THR A 195 6.28 -8.77 9.44
N ASP A 196 7.10 -7.93 8.81
CA ASP A 196 7.47 -6.58 9.26
C ASP A 196 7.50 -5.62 8.06
N ILE A 197 6.42 -4.85 7.90
CA ILE A 197 6.24 -3.96 6.76
C ILE A 197 7.25 -2.80 6.72
N ARG A 198 8.05 -2.58 7.77
CA ARG A 198 9.10 -1.54 7.80
C ARG A 198 10.26 -1.87 6.86
N HIS A 199 10.50 -3.16 6.61
CA HIS A 199 11.47 -3.57 5.60
C HIS A 199 10.97 -3.32 4.17
N GLY A 200 9.67 -3.09 3.99
CA GLY A 200 8.99 -3.02 2.71
C GLY A 200 8.04 -4.21 2.56
N ILE A 201 7.08 -4.05 1.65
CA ILE A 201 6.09 -5.06 1.31
C ILE A 201 6.52 -5.74 0.01
N PHE A 202 6.40 -7.06 -0.04
CA PHE A 202 6.72 -7.83 -1.24
C PHE A 202 5.47 -7.99 -2.10
N ASP A 203 5.55 -7.60 -3.36
CA ASP A 203 4.46 -7.76 -4.30
C ASP A 203 4.37 -9.20 -4.83
N ALA A 204 3.13 -9.68 -5.02
CA ALA A 204 2.83 -10.96 -5.67
C ALA A 204 1.66 -10.83 -6.66
N GLY A 205 1.53 -9.69 -7.33
CA GLY A 205 0.55 -9.48 -8.40
C GLY A 205 -0.87 -9.14 -7.94
N THR A 206 -1.10 -8.91 -6.64
CA THR A 206 -2.39 -8.46 -6.12
C THR A 206 -2.23 -7.58 -4.89
N VAL A 207 -3.02 -6.52 -4.80
CA VAL A 207 -3.05 -5.62 -3.62
C VAL A 207 -3.52 -6.35 -2.37
N VAL A 208 -4.27 -7.44 -2.51
CA VAL A 208 -4.63 -8.30 -1.38
C VAL A 208 -3.39 -8.89 -0.70
N TYR A 209 -2.35 -9.23 -1.46
CA TYR A 209 -1.11 -9.76 -0.89
C TYR A 209 -0.33 -8.71 -0.10
N TRP A 210 -0.43 -7.43 -0.49
CA TRP A 210 0.06 -6.32 0.31
C TRP A 210 -0.73 -6.16 1.61
N ALA A 211 -2.06 -6.19 1.51
CA ALA A 211 -2.96 -6.08 2.65
C ALA A 211 -2.72 -7.18 3.68
N LEU A 212 -2.48 -8.43 3.26
CA LEU A 212 -2.17 -9.53 4.18
C LEU A 212 -0.91 -9.28 5.01
N GLN A 213 0.16 -8.75 4.40
CA GLN A 213 1.40 -8.40 5.12
C GLN A 213 1.15 -7.27 6.12
N ILE A 214 0.34 -6.28 5.75
CA ILE A 214 -0.08 -5.19 6.64
C ILE A 214 -0.90 -5.73 7.82
N LEU A 215 -1.94 -6.53 7.56
CA LEU A 215 -2.81 -7.07 8.60
C LEU A 215 -2.05 -7.97 9.58
N MET A 216 -1.08 -8.75 9.11
CA MET A 216 -0.20 -9.54 9.98
C MET A 216 0.64 -8.63 10.88
N TRP A 217 1.21 -7.54 10.35
CA TRP A 217 1.96 -6.56 11.14
C TRP A 217 1.10 -5.86 12.19
N LEU A 218 -0.17 -5.56 11.85
CA LEU A 218 -1.12 -4.97 12.79
C LEU A 218 -1.48 -5.90 13.94
N GLY A 219 -1.28 -7.22 13.81
CA GLY A 219 -1.50 -8.20 14.87
C GLY A 219 -2.73 -9.09 14.68
N PHE A 220 -3.50 -8.91 13.61
CA PHE A 220 -4.68 -9.76 13.34
C PHE A 220 -4.30 -11.23 13.16
N LYS A 221 -5.09 -12.11 13.77
CA LYS A 221 -4.88 -13.57 13.72
C LYS A 221 -5.91 -14.29 12.85
N THR A 222 -7.07 -13.66 12.65
CA THR A 222 -8.14 -14.19 11.81
C THR A 222 -8.48 -13.15 10.75
N ILE A 223 -8.32 -13.51 9.48
CA ILE A 223 -8.62 -12.64 8.33
C ILE A 223 -9.77 -13.27 7.56
N LEU A 224 -10.94 -12.65 7.62
CA LEU A 224 -12.07 -12.98 6.78
C LEU A 224 -11.84 -12.32 5.41
N ILE A 225 -11.97 -13.07 4.32
CA ILE A 225 -11.69 -12.55 2.98
C ILE A 225 -12.97 -12.56 2.15
N SER A 226 -13.26 -11.43 1.50
CA SER A 226 -14.37 -11.26 0.57
C SER A 226 -13.87 -10.71 -0.76
N GLY A 227 -14.38 -11.23 -1.88
CA GLY A 227 -14.04 -10.71 -3.21
C GLY A 227 -12.64 -11.03 -3.72
N LEU A 228 -12.00 -12.09 -3.20
CA LEU A 228 -10.75 -12.60 -3.75
C LEU A 228 -11.05 -13.74 -4.74
N ASP A 229 -11.52 -13.38 -5.93
CA ASP A 229 -11.84 -14.36 -6.96
C ASP A 229 -10.61 -14.64 -7.83
N MET A 230 -9.88 -15.71 -7.55
CA MET A 230 -8.64 -16.12 -8.25
C MET A 230 -8.90 -16.88 -9.56
N SER A 231 -10.08 -16.73 -10.16
CA SER A 231 -10.55 -17.50 -11.32
C SER A 231 -10.88 -16.65 -12.55
N ASN A 232 -10.99 -15.32 -12.40
CA ASN A 232 -11.63 -14.44 -13.38
C ASN A 232 -10.73 -13.30 -13.89
N PHE A 233 -9.45 -13.57 -14.14
CA PHE A 233 -8.51 -12.55 -14.64
C PHE A 233 -8.93 -11.91 -15.98
N ASN A 234 -9.79 -12.57 -16.75
CA ASN A 234 -10.29 -12.12 -18.05
C ASN A 234 -11.72 -11.52 -18.00
N GLN A 235 -12.38 -11.46 -16.84
CA GLN A 235 -13.70 -10.85 -16.70
C GLN A 235 -13.60 -9.45 -16.07
N PRO A 236 -14.55 -8.54 -16.36
CA PRO A 236 -14.60 -7.24 -15.73
C PRO A 236 -14.65 -7.40 -14.20
N ARG A 237 -13.84 -6.60 -13.50
CA ARG A 237 -14.00 -6.43 -12.05
C ARG A 237 -15.40 -5.86 -11.78
N PHE A 238 -15.93 -6.01 -10.58
CA PHE A 238 -17.32 -5.60 -10.31
C PHE A 238 -17.60 -4.09 -10.43
N TYR A 239 -16.59 -3.28 -10.77
CA TYR A 239 -16.55 -1.82 -10.75
C TYR A 239 -15.85 -1.23 -11.98
#